data_AF-A0A1B1BQX8-F1
#
_entry.id   AF-A0A1B1BQX8-F1
#
_cell.length_a   1.000
_cell.length_b   1.000
_cell.length_c   1.000
_cell.angle_alpha   90.00
_cell.angle_beta   90.00
_cell.angle_gamma   90.00
#
_symmetry.space_group_name_H-M   'P 1'
#
loop_
_entity.id
_entity.type
_entity.pdbx_description
1 polymer ?
#
loop_
_entity_poly.entity_id
_entity_poly.type
_entity_poly.pdbx_seq_one_letter_code
_entity_poly.pdbx_strand_id
1 'polypeptide(L)'
;MNVQNPTEHAAWESRVSRMADAATLWKQMFQGAPPTVETGSALDEDDASFQGLSLSTLVGYSLAAATEHLDFALTVMKETSTLYPTAYMTVLRTSLLAGSHAAWILTPNDGATRQLRGLQFLADDLRTQLVMVRGAFAPAGAAQSAKNELIAQIMDRQRQLHPIADALNSGLQVEKCQINNTGIIEIVAQAAHDEDLARGGVNHIWRSASAAAHGSRGFATMRLKQNAIVEGPTGGRYSLLRGDLVNDIGPAAASATLALSYAFKIFDQRRLVAT
;
A
#
# COMPACT_ATOMS: atom_id res chain seq x y z
N MET A 1 26.75 22.34 -4.02
CA MET A 1 26.70 21.47 -5.21
C MET A 1 26.98 20.06 -4.72
N ASN A 2 25.94 19.30 -4.35
CA ASN A 2 26.13 17.88 -4.00
C ASN A 2 26.21 17.13 -5.33
N VAL A 3 27.43 16.95 -5.82
CA VAL A 3 27.70 15.99 -6.89
C VAL A 3 27.29 14.64 -6.31
N GLN A 4 26.19 14.06 -6.79
CA GLN A 4 25.83 12.69 -6.42
C GLN A 4 27.06 11.81 -6.68
N ASN A 5 27.49 11.04 -5.68
CA ASN A 5 28.61 10.13 -5.82
C ASN A 5 28.28 9.17 -6.98
N PRO A 6 28.99 9.22 -8.12
CA PRO A 6 28.62 8.45 -9.32
C PRO A 6 28.53 6.94 -9.05
N THR A 7 29.35 6.47 -8.11
CA THR A 7 29.37 5.08 -7.64
C THR A 7 28.07 4.69 -6.92
N GLU A 8 27.51 5.60 -6.13
CA GLU A 8 26.28 5.37 -5.38
C GLU A 8 25.05 5.42 -6.28
N HIS A 9 25.05 6.32 -7.28
CA HIS A 9 24.00 6.38 -8.29
C HIS A 9 23.94 5.08 -9.09
N ALA A 10 25.06 4.60 -9.62
CA ALA A 10 25.13 3.33 -10.36
C ALA A 10 24.72 2.13 -9.50
N ALA A 11 25.07 2.13 -8.21
CA ALA A 11 24.60 1.10 -7.28
C ALA A 11 23.07 1.12 -7.11
N TRP A 12 22.45 2.30 -7.10
CA TRP A 12 21.00 2.43 -7.06
C TRP A 12 20.31 1.99 -8.35
N GLU A 13 20.86 2.29 -9.52
CA GLU A 13 20.34 1.76 -10.80
C GLU A 13 20.34 0.23 -10.81
N SER A 14 21.43 -0.39 -10.34
CA SER A 14 21.50 -1.85 -10.20
C SER A 14 20.44 -2.40 -9.23
N ARG A 15 20.18 -1.71 -8.11
CA ARG A 15 19.11 -2.07 -7.17
C ARG A 15 17.74 -1.95 -7.84
N VAL A 16 17.48 -0.85 -8.54
CA VAL A 16 16.22 -0.62 -9.28
C VAL A 16 15.96 -1.71 -10.30
N SER A 17 16.98 -2.15 -11.04
CA SER A 17 16.84 -3.27 -11.97
C SER A 17 16.37 -4.54 -11.26
N ARG A 18 16.98 -4.92 -10.14
CA ARG A 18 16.56 -6.11 -9.37
C ARG A 18 15.14 -5.99 -8.82
N MET A 19 14.76 -4.79 -8.38
CA MET A 19 13.38 -4.52 -7.93
C MET A 19 12.38 -4.68 -9.08
N ALA A 20 12.76 -4.27 -10.30
CA ALA A 20 11.91 -4.41 -11.48
C ALA A 20 11.77 -5.88 -11.91
N ASP A 21 12.85 -6.67 -11.80
CA ASP A 21 12.79 -8.11 -12.06
C ASP A 21 11.83 -8.80 -11.06
N ALA A 22 11.92 -8.47 -9.78
CA ALA A 22 11.00 -8.99 -8.75
C ALA A 22 9.54 -8.57 -9.02
N ALA A 23 9.29 -7.30 -9.33
CA ALA A 23 7.95 -6.80 -9.65
C ALA A 23 7.36 -7.51 -10.89
N THR A 24 8.18 -7.79 -11.90
CA THR A 24 7.78 -8.55 -13.09
C THR A 24 7.35 -9.97 -12.74
N LEU A 25 8.10 -10.67 -11.89
CA LEU A 25 7.74 -12.00 -11.42
C LEU A 25 6.43 -11.99 -10.62
N TRP A 26 6.27 -11.03 -9.71
CA TRP A 26 5.04 -10.92 -8.93
C TRP A 26 3.83 -10.59 -9.80
N LYS A 27 4.01 -9.73 -10.81
CA LYS A 27 2.95 -9.37 -11.76
C LYS A 27 2.41 -10.60 -12.48
N GLN A 28 3.28 -11.53 -12.86
CA GLN A 28 2.87 -12.78 -13.53
C GLN A 28 1.93 -13.62 -12.65
N MET A 29 2.05 -13.57 -11.32
CA MET A 29 1.17 -14.33 -10.41
C MET A 29 -0.29 -13.83 -10.43
N PHE A 30 -0.53 -12.61 -10.92
CA PHE A 30 -1.87 -12.03 -11.04
C PHE A 30 -2.32 -11.85 -12.49
N GLN A 31 -1.55 -12.36 -13.46
CA GLN A 31 -1.97 -12.42 -14.86
C GLN A 31 -2.91 -13.62 -15.04
N GLY A 32 -4.22 -13.34 -15.01
CA GLY A 32 -5.26 -14.36 -15.22
C GLY A 32 -6.00 -14.69 -13.93
N ALA A 33 -5.97 -15.96 -13.51
CA ALA A 33 -6.65 -16.40 -12.30
C ALA A 33 -5.86 -16.01 -11.04
N PRO A 34 -6.54 -15.69 -9.91
CA PRO A 34 -5.88 -15.49 -8.63
C PRO A 34 -5.04 -16.71 -8.21
N PRO A 35 -3.94 -16.52 -7.45
CA PRO A 35 -3.17 -17.63 -6.90
C PRO A 35 -4.03 -18.60 -6.11
N THR A 36 -3.87 -19.91 -6.37
CA THR A 36 -4.63 -20.95 -5.68
C THR A 36 -4.26 -21.01 -4.20
N VAL A 37 -5.29 -21.15 -3.37
CA VAL A 37 -5.20 -21.50 -1.94
C VAL A 37 -5.43 -23.00 -1.84
N GLU A 38 -4.47 -23.72 -1.25
CA GLU A 38 -4.56 -25.17 -1.09
C GLU A 38 -5.52 -25.53 0.04
N THR A 39 -6.36 -26.53 -0.18
CA THR A 39 -7.26 -27.07 0.85
C THR A 39 -6.46 -27.56 2.05
N GLY A 40 -6.87 -27.15 3.26
CA GLY A 40 -6.17 -27.44 4.52
C GLY A 40 -4.96 -26.54 4.80
N SER A 41 -4.71 -25.51 3.99
CA SER A 41 -3.77 -24.44 4.32
C SER A 41 -4.36 -23.48 5.37
N ALA A 42 -3.50 -22.69 6.00
CA ALA A 42 -3.94 -21.71 7.00
C ALA A 42 -4.92 -20.68 6.41
N LEU A 43 -4.75 -20.30 5.14
CA LEU A 43 -5.63 -19.35 4.47
C LEU A 43 -6.97 -19.97 4.05
N ASP A 44 -7.00 -21.27 3.75
CA ASP A 44 -8.25 -22.02 3.48
C ASP A 44 -9.13 -22.07 4.73
N GLU A 45 -8.52 -22.35 5.89
CA GLU A 45 -9.21 -22.30 7.18
C GLU A 45 -9.70 -20.88 7.51
N ASP A 46 -8.88 -19.86 7.23
CA ASP A 46 -9.27 -18.47 7.45
C ASP A 46 -10.49 -18.08 6.60
N ASP A 47 -10.51 -18.51 5.33
CA ASP A 47 -11.57 -18.23 4.36
C ASP A 47 -12.91 -18.86 4.70
N ALA A 48 -12.91 -20.03 5.35
CA ALA A 48 -14.13 -20.76 5.72
C ALA A 48 -15.08 -19.91 6.60
N SER A 49 -14.54 -18.94 7.35
CA SER A 49 -15.33 -18.03 8.19
C SER A 49 -15.95 -16.84 7.43
N PHE A 50 -15.57 -16.60 6.16
CA PHE A 50 -15.87 -15.37 5.42
C PHE A 50 -16.77 -15.59 4.20
N GLN A 51 -17.97 -16.16 4.37
CA GLN A 51 -19.02 -16.45 3.35
C GLN A 51 -19.09 -15.53 2.09
N GLY A 52 -18.13 -15.61 1.16
CA GLY A 52 -18.03 -14.76 -0.04
C GLY A 52 -17.16 -13.49 0.07
N LEU A 53 -16.63 -13.17 1.25
CA LEU A 53 -15.69 -12.08 1.53
C LEU A 53 -14.31 -12.64 1.90
N SER A 54 -13.84 -13.63 1.13
CA SER A 54 -12.68 -14.45 1.50
C SER A 54 -11.44 -13.60 1.79
N LEU A 55 -10.72 -13.97 2.84
CA LEU A 55 -9.50 -13.30 3.27
C LEU A 55 -8.42 -13.41 2.19
N SER A 56 -8.37 -14.56 1.51
CA SER A 56 -7.49 -14.79 0.36
C SER A 56 -7.72 -13.80 -0.79
N THR A 57 -8.97 -13.49 -1.12
CA THR A 57 -9.31 -12.53 -2.18
C THR A 57 -8.92 -11.12 -1.77
N LEU A 58 -9.18 -10.76 -0.50
CA LEU A 58 -8.79 -9.46 0.05
C LEU A 58 -7.28 -9.25 -0.02
N VAL A 59 -6.53 -10.21 0.49
CA VAL A 59 -5.05 -10.19 0.47
C VAL A 59 -4.53 -10.21 -0.97
N GLY A 60 -5.12 -11.04 -1.83
CA GLY A 60 -4.75 -11.13 -3.25
C GLY A 60 -4.92 -9.80 -3.96
N TYR A 61 -6.02 -9.08 -3.71
CA TYR A 61 -6.23 -7.73 -4.25
C TYR A 61 -5.15 -6.75 -3.77
N SER A 62 -4.84 -6.74 -2.46
CA SER A 62 -3.77 -5.89 -1.91
C SER A 62 -2.41 -6.18 -2.53
N LEU A 63 -2.05 -7.46 -2.72
CA LEU A 63 -0.80 -7.87 -3.37
C LEU A 63 -0.77 -7.47 -4.85
N ALA A 64 -1.87 -7.67 -5.58
CA ALA A 64 -2.00 -7.26 -6.98
C ALA A 64 -1.84 -5.74 -7.14
N ALA A 65 -2.58 -4.96 -6.34
CA ALA A 65 -2.50 -3.51 -6.36
C ALA A 65 -1.09 -3.01 -5.99
N ALA A 66 -0.46 -3.61 -4.97
CA ALA A 66 0.90 -3.25 -4.57
C ALA A 66 1.91 -3.51 -5.70
N THR A 67 1.76 -4.64 -6.38
CA THR A 67 2.62 -5.06 -7.50
C THR A 67 2.44 -4.16 -8.70
N GLU A 68 1.19 -3.85 -9.08
CA GLU A 68 0.89 -2.95 -10.21
C GLU A 68 1.52 -1.57 -10.01
N HIS A 69 1.39 -1.00 -8.81
CA HIS A 69 1.98 0.31 -8.51
C HIS A 69 3.52 0.26 -8.53
N LEU A 70 4.14 -0.80 -8.00
CA LEU A 70 5.59 -0.95 -8.03
C LEU A 70 6.10 -1.09 -9.47
N ASP A 71 5.52 -2.00 -10.23
CA ASP A 71 5.85 -2.26 -11.64
C ASP A 71 5.71 -0.99 -12.48
N PHE A 72 4.60 -0.26 -12.31
CA PHE A 72 4.37 1.02 -12.99
C PHE A 72 5.46 2.04 -12.65
N ALA A 73 5.77 2.24 -11.36
CA ALA A 73 6.78 3.21 -10.95
C ALA A 73 8.16 2.89 -11.55
N LEU A 74 8.58 1.63 -11.48
CA LEU A 74 9.89 1.18 -11.96
C LEU A 74 9.97 1.21 -13.49
N THR A 75 8.92 0.78 -14.18
CA THR A 75 8.84 0.80 -15.65
C THR A 75 8.87 2.23 -16.17
N VAL A 76 8.02 3.13 -15.65
CA VAL A 76 7.96 4.52 -16.11
C VAL A 76 9.27 5.25 -15.82
N MET A 77 9.90 4.99 -14.66
CA MET A 77 11.21 5.56 -14.33
C MET A 77 12.27 5.18 -15.36
N LYS A 78 12.31 3.89 -15.74
CA LYS A 78 13.23 3.38 -16.76
C LYS A 78 12.94 3.95 -18.15
N GLU A 79 11.69 3.84 -18.62
CA GLU A 79 11.31 4.21 -19.99
C GLU A 79 11.39 5.72 -20.24
N THR A 80 11.07 6.54 -19.24
CA THR A 80 11.08 8.00 -19.40
C THR A 80 12.41 8.63 -19.02
N SER A 81 13.27 7.92 -18.29
CA SER A 81 14.49 8.47 -17.66
C SER A 81 14.21 9.75 -16.85
N THR A 82 13.01 9.84 -16.25
CA THR A 82 12.59 10.98 -15.41
C THR A 82 12.52 10.59 -13.94
N LEU A 83 12.72 11.59 -13.07
CA LEU A 83 12.57 11.47 -11.62
C LEU A 83 11.66 12.60 -11.10
N TYR A 84 10.37 12.53 -11.42
CA TYR A 84 9.37 13.44 -10.87
C TYR A 84 9.24 13.26 -9.35
N PRO A 85 9.50 14.32 -8.56
CA PRO A 85 9.68 14.18 -7.12
C PRO A 85 8.41 13.72 -6.39
N THR A 86 7.23 14.16 -6.83
CA THR A 86 5.95 13.85 -6.17
C THR A 86 5.25 12.64 -6.77
N ALA A 87 5.29 12.47 -8.10
CA ALA A 87 4.57 11.42 -8.81
C ALA A 87 5.06 10.02 -8.40
N TYR A 88 6.37 9.77 -8.47
CA TYR A 88 6.93 8.47 -8.07
C TYR A 88 6.70 8.18 -6.60
N MET A 89 6.86 9.18 -5.72
CA MET A 89 6.58 9.01 -4.30
C MET A 89 5.12 8.64 -4.05
N THR A 90 4.17 9.21 -4.79
CA THR A 90 2.75 8.90 -4.65
C THR A 90 2.45 7.47 -5.06
N VAL A 91 3.00 7.01 -6.19
CA VAL A 91 2.80 5.63 -6.65
C VAL A 91 3.45 4.63 -5.69
N LEU A 92 4.71 4.87 -5.31
CA LEU A 92 5.45 3.99 -4.41
C LEU A 92 4.84 3.94 -3.00
N ARG A 93 4.22 5.04 -2.54
CA ARG A 93 3.42 5.06 -1.31
C ARG A 93 2.27 4.06 -1.38
N THR A 94 1.54 4.05 -2.48
CA THR A 94 0.40 3.15 -2.65
C THR A 94 0.87 1.70 -2.69
N SER A 95 2.01 1.42 -3.35
CA SER A 95 2.63 0.10 -3.32
C SER A 95 2.99 -0.35 -1.90
N LEU A 96 3.71 0.49 -1.14
CA LEU A 96 4.06 0.23 0.25
C LEU A 96 2.81 -0.02 1.10
N LEU A 97 1.80 0.85 0.99
CA LEU A 97 0.56 0.74 1.76
C LEU A 97 -0.16 -0.58 1.50
N ALA A 98 -0.41 -0.90 0.24
CA ALA A 98 -1.13 -2.12 -0.14
C ALA A 98 -0.35 -3.38 0.22
N GLY A 99 0.98 -3.39 0.03
CA GLY A 99 1.84 -4.50 0.47
C GLY A 99 1.80 -4.69 1.99
N SER A 100 1.82 -3.59 2.74
CA SER A 100 1.71 -3.63 4.20
C SER A 100 0.32 -4.04 4.68
N HIS A 101 -0.77 -3.75 3.97
CA HIS A 101 -2.09 -4.27 4.30
C HIS A 101 -2.13 -5.79 4.23
N ALA A 102 -1.66 -6.37 3.12
CA ALA A 102 -1.53 -7.81 2.96
C ALA A 102 -0.65 -8.43 4.07
N ALA A 103 0.55 -7.86 4.28
CA ALA A 103 1.46 -8.34 5.31
C ALA A 103 0.86 -8.24 6.73
N TRP A 104 0.16 -7.16 7.05
CA TRP A 104 -0.46 -6.97 8.36
C TRP A 104 -1.54 -8.00 8.63
N ILE A 105 -2.40 -8.28 7.65
CA ILE A 105 -3.41 -9.33 7.78
C ILE A 105 -2.76 -10.69 8.01
N LEU A 106 -1.68 -11.02 7.28
CA LEU A 106 -1.10 -12.37 7.24
C LEU A 106 -0.04 -12.67 8.31
N THR A 107 0.60 -11.65 8.86
CA THR A 107 1.72 -11.80 9.82
C THR A 107 1.36 -12.64 11.05
N PRO A 108 0.18 -12.50 11.68
CA PRO A 108 -0.18 -13.33 12.84
C PRO A 108 -0.11 -14.83 12.54
N ASN A 109 0.39 -15.59 13.50
CA ASN A 109 0.51 -17.04 13.38
C ASN A 109 -0.81 -17.77 13.63
N ASP A 110 -1.68 -17.20 14.46
CA ASP A 110 -3.01 -17.74 14.74
C ASP A 110 -4.06 -17.20 13.76
N GLY A 111 -4.99 -18.08 13.36
CA GLY A 111 -6.08 -17.74 12.43
C GLY A 111 -7.01 -16.68 13.00
N ALA A 112 -7.36 -16.75 14.28
CA ALA A 112 -8.26 -15.80 14.93
C ALA A 112 -7.80 -14.34 14.77
N THR A 113 -6.50 -14.06 14.96
CA THR A 113 -5.95 -12.72 14.78
C THR A 113 -5.92 -12.32 13.30
N ARG A 114 -5.59 -13.24 12.38
CA ARG A 114 -5.62 -12.95 10.93
C ARG A 114 -7.02 -12.61 10.46
N GLN A 115 -8.01 -13.43 10.84
CA GLN A 115 -9.42 -13.22 10.57
C GLN A 115 -9.92 -11.90 11.17
N LEU A 116 -9.56 -11.58 12.42
CA LEU A 116 -9.93 -10.30 13.03
C LEU A 116 -9.34 -9.11 12.27
N ARG A 117 -8.07 -9.18 11.83
CA ARG A 117 -7.46 -8.11 11.01
C ARG A 117 -8.13 -7.98 9.65
N GLY A 118 -8.49 -9.10 9.02
CA GLY A 118 -9.29 -9.13 7.78
C GLY A 118 -10.65 -8.46 7.93
N LEU A 119 -11.38 -8.81 9.00
CA LEU A 119 -12.66 -8.21 9.34
C LEU A 119 -12.54 -6.70 9.58
N GLN A 120 -11.52 -6.26 10.34
CA GLN A 120 -11.26 -4.84 10.59
C GLN A 120 -10.99 -4.08 9.29
N PHE A 121 -10.22 -4.68 8.38
CA PHE A 121 -9.93 -4.10 7.08
C PHE A 121 -11.20 -3.92 6.24
N LEU A 122 -12.00 -4.98 6.10
CA LEU A 122 -13.26 -4.94 5.35
C LEU A 122 -14.26 -3.95 5.93
N ALA A 123 -14.35 -3.90 7.26
CA ALA A 123 -15.23 -2.97 7.97
C ALA A 123 -14.81 -1.51 7.72
N ASP A 124 -13.51 -1.18 7.79
CA ASP A 124 -13.02 0.16 7.48
C ASP A 124 -13.19 0.55 6.01
N ASP A 125 -13.01 -0.39 5.08
CA ASP A 125 -13.22 -0.17 3.65
C ASP A 125 -14.68 0.17 3.35
N LEU A 126 -15.64 -0.65 3.81
CA LEU A 126 -17.06 -0.38 3.65
C LEU A 126 -17.49 0.93 4.32
N ARG A 127 -16.96 1.22 5.51
CA ARG A 127 -17.19 2.50 6.19
C ARG A 127 -16.69 3.68 5.32
N THR A 128 -15.50 3.57 4.76
CA THR A 128 -14.90 4.62 3.91
C THR A 128 -15.70 4.81 2.64
N GLN A 129 -16.10 3.72 1.96
CA GLN A 129 -16.99 3.78 0.79
C GLN A 129 -18.31 4.47 1.13
N LEU A 130 -18.93 4.13 2.26
CA LEU A 130 -20.19 4.75 2.68
C LEU A 130 -20.05 6.25 2.93
N VAL A 131 -18.95 6.69 3.57
CA VAL A 131 -18.65 8.11 3.78
C VAL A 131 -18.48 8.83 2.44
N MET A 132 -17.72 8.25 1.50
CA MET A 132 -17.49 8.84 0.18
C MET A 132 -18.80 8.98 -0.60
N VAL A 133 -19.60 7.92 -0.68
CA VAL A 133 -20.86 7.92 -1.44
C VAL A 133 -21.86 8.90 -0.81
N ARG A 134 -21.99 8.93 0.52
CA ARG A 134 -22.87 9.91 1.21
C ARG A 134 -22.45 11.35 0.95
N GLY A 135 -21.14 11.62 0.94
CA GLY A 135 -20.58 12.96 0.68
C GLY A 135 -20.64 13.40 -0.79
N ALA A 136 -20.78 12.47 -1.74
CA ALA A 136 -20.80 12.80 -3.16
C ALA A 136 -22.04 13.64 -3.53
N PHE A 137 -21.84 14.71 -4.30
CA PHE A 137 -22.95 15.46 -4.89
C PHE A 137 -23.67 14.59 -5.93
N ALA A 138 -25.00 14.51 -5.84
CA ALA A 138 -25.83 13.85 -6.83
C ALA A 138 -27.02 14.76 -7.16
N PRO A 139 -27.20 15.18 -8.43
CA PRO A 139 -28.39 15.92 -8.81
C PRO A 139 -29.65 15.07 -8.64
N ALA A 140 -30.81 15.74 -8.56
CA ALA A 140 -32.11 15.06 -8.43
C ALA A 140 -32.40 14.11 -9.62
N GLY A 141 -33.34 13.20 -9.41
CA GLY A 141 -33.72 12.19 -10.39
C GLY A 141 -32.79 10.98 -10.36
N ALA A 142 -32.40 10.48 -11.52
CA ALA A 142 -31.70 9.20 -11.66
C ALA A 142 -30.38 9.12 -10.87
N ALA A 143 -29.61 10.21 -10.79
CA ALA A 143 -28.34 10.23 -10.07
C ALA A 143 -28.53 10.08 -8.55
N GLN A 144 -29.55 10.72 -7.97
CA GLN A 144 -29.88 10.56 -6.56
C GLN A 144 -30.41 9.14 -6.25
N SER A 145 -31.20 8.56 -7.14
CA SER A 145 -31.65 7.16 -6.99
C SER A 145 -30.48 6.18 -7.01
N ALA A 146 -29.57 6.31 -7.98
CA ALA A 146 -28.36 5.47 -8.07
C ALA A 146 -27.47 5.60 -6.82
N LYS A 147 -27.32 6.83 -6.28
CA LYS A 147 -26.62 7.06 -5.01
C LYS A 147 -27.29 6.32 -3.85
N ASN A 148 -28.62 6.38 -3.74
CA ASN A 148 -29.37 5.70 -2.68
C ASN A 148 -29.26 4.16 -2.79
N GLU A 149 -29.30 3.62 -4.00
CA GLU A 149 -29.10 2.19 -4.26
C GLU A 149 -27.70 1.74 -3.83
N LEU A 150 -26.65 2.51 -4.20
CA LEU A 150 -25.28 2.20 -3.79
C LEU A 150 -25.11 2.24 -2.26
N ILE A 151 -25.72 3.21 -1.59
CA ILE A 151 -25.75 3.26 -0.11
C ILE A 151 -26.39 2.00 0.46
N ALA A 152 -27.53 1.56 -0.08
CA ALA A 152 -28.21 0.36 0.39
C ALA A 152 -27.37 -0.90 0.17
N GLN A 153 -26.67 -1.02 -0.96
CA GLN A 153 -25.76 -2.13 -1.24
C GLN A 153 -24.57 -2.19 -0.27
N ILE A 154 -23.95 -1.05 0.02
CA ILE A 154 -22.83 -0.98 0.98
C ILE A 154 -23.31 -1.34 2.39
N MET A 155 -24.48 -0.84 2.80
CA MET A 155 -25.06 -1.19 4.11
C MET A 155 -25.43 -2.67 4.21
N ASP A 156 -25.84 -3.31 3.11
CA ASP A 156 -26.08 -4.75 3.09
C ASP A 156 -24.79 -5.56 3.31
N ARG A 157 -23.71 -5.18 2.64
CA ARG A 157 -22.38 -5.76 2.87
C ARG A 157 -21.89 -5.55 4.30
N GLN A 158 -22.14 -4.39 4.91
CA GLN A 158 -21.83 -4.17 6.33
C GLN A 158 -22.62 -5.12 7.23
N ARG A 159 -23.91 -5.38 6.94
CA ARG A 159 -24.70 -6.37 7.69
C ARG A 159 -24.11 -7.77 7.60
N GLN A 160 -23.56 -8.16 6.45
CA GLN A 160 -22.92 -9.47 6.27
C GLN A 160 -21.66 -9.66 7.16
N LEU A 161 -21.02 -8.56 7.61
CA LEU A 161 -19.88 -8.63 8.52
C LEU A 161 -20.29 -8.84 10.00
N HIS A 162 -21.53 -8.57 10.38
CA HIS A 162 -21.96 -8.65 11.79
C HIS A 162 -21.87 -10.06 12.37
N PRO A 163 -22.36 -11.13 11.71
CA PRO A 163 -22.22 -12.48 12.25
C PRO A 163 -20.77 -12.90 12.44
N ILE A 164 -19.87 -12.45 11.56
CA ILE A 164 -18.43 -12.70 11.64
C ILE A 164 -17.84 -11.93 12.84
N ALA A 165 -18.24 -10.67 13.03
CA ALA A 165 -17.85 -9.87 14.17
C ALA A 165 -18.32 -10.48 15.49
N ASP A 166 -19.57 -10.92 15.59
CA ASP A 166 -20.12 -11.55 16.79
C ASP A 166 -19.35 -12.83 17.17
N ALA A 167 -18.87 -13.59 16.19
CA ALA A 167 -18.09 -14.80 16.39
C ALA A 167 -16.63 -14.53 16.80
N LEU A 168 -15.98 -13.54 16.19
CA LEU A 168 -14.54 -13.26 16.39
C LEU A 168 -14.27 -12.25 17.51
N ASN A 169 -15.12 -11.23 17.65
CA ASN A 169 -15.01 -10.17 18.63
C ASN A 169 -16.35 -9.40 18.74
N SER A 170 -17.23 -9.83 19.65
CA SER A 170 -18.56 -9.23 19.88
C SER A 170 -18.53 -7.75 20.30
N GLY A 171 -17.38 -7.20 20.67
CA GLY A 171 -17.21 -5.78 20.96
C GLY A 171 -16.89 -4.91 19.74
N LEU A 172 -16.61 -5.51 18.58
CA LEU A 172 -16.24 -4.79 17.37
C LEU A 172 -17.45 -4.07 16.76
N GLN A 173 -17.39 -2.74 16.66
CA GLN A 173 -18.39 -1.94 15.96
C GLN A 173 -18.03 -1.83 14.48
N VAL A 174 -18.65 -2.65 13.63
CA VAL A 174 -18.38 -2.73 12.18
C VAL A 174 -18.46 -1.35 11.51
N GLU A 175 -19.46 -0.53 11.83
CA GLU A 175 -19.67 0.78 11.20
C GLU A 175 -18.67 1.85 11.64
N LYS A 176 -17.97 1.63 12.76
CA LYS A 176 -17.02 2.58 13.32
C LYS A 176 -15.58 2.10 13.22
N CYS A 177 -15.35 0.92 12.64
CA CYS A 177 -14.02 0.37 12.49
C CYS A 177 -13.16 1.31 11.64
N GLN A 178 -11.96 1.61 12.15
CA GLN A 178 -10.96 2.42 11.48
C GLN A 178 -9.60 1.78 11.68
N ILE A 179 -8.92 1.45 10.59
CA ILE A 179 -7.56 0.95 10.66
C ILE A 179 -6.58 2.11 10.70
N ASN A 180 -5.51 1.99 11.48
CA ASN A 180 -4.44 2.96 11.53
C ASN A 180 -3.35 2.58 10.53
N ASN A 181 -3.41 3.15 9.31
CA ASN A 181 -2.43 2.87 8.26
C ASN A 181 -0.98 3.14 8.70
N THR A 182 -0.73 4.21 9.47
CA THR A 182 0.63 4.49 9.99
C THR A 182 1.08 3.39 10.95
N GLY A 183 0.21 2.96 11.87
CA GLY A 183 0.51 1.84 12.77
C GLY A 183 0.70 0.52 12.03
N ILE A 184 -0.04 0.28 10.95
CA ILE A 184 0.14 -0.89 10.08
C ILE A 184 1.53 -0.89 9.44
N ILE A 185 1.97 0.24 8.86
CA ILE A 185 3.32 0.37 8.29
C ILE A 185 4.38 0.08 9.37
N GLU A 186 4.22 0.64 10.57
CA GLU A 186 5.16 0.44 11.69
C GLU A 186 5.24 -1.04 12.10
N ILE A 187 4.11 -1.72 12.24
CA ILE A 187 4.04 -3.16 12.57
C ILE A 187 4.71 -4.00 11.48
N VAL A 188 4.44 -3.71 10.21
CA VAL A 188 5.02 -4.48 9.09
C VAL A 188 6.51 -4.21 8.97
N ALA A 189 6.97 -2.97 9.14
CA ALA A 189 8.39 -2.66 9.15
C ALA A 189 9.12 -3.39 10.28
N GLN A 190 8.52 -3.48 11.46
CA GLN A 190 9.05 -4.24 12.59
C GLN A 190 9.14 -5.74 12.29
N ALA A 191 8.17 -6.30 11.57
CA ALA A 191 8.13 -7.72 11.23
C ALA A 191 9.07 -8.07 10.05
N ALA A 192 9.27 -7.16 9.10
CA ALA A 192 10.06 -7.37 7.90
C ALA A 192 11.56 -7.06 8.08
N HIS A 193 11.94 -6.28 9.11
CA HIS A 193 13.31 -5.80 9.29
C HIS A 193 13.78 -5.95 10.74
N ASP A 194 15.01 -6.43 10.91
CA ASP A 194 15.67 -6.54 12.22
C ASP A 194 16.34 -5.22 12.66
N GLU A 195 16.83 -4.43 11.69
CA GLU A 195 17.60 -3.21 11.95
C GLU A 195 16.70 -1.97 12.15
N ASP A 196 16.96 -1.21 13.22
CA ASP A 196 16.20 0.01 13.53
C ASP A 196 16.33 1.10 12.46
N LEU A 197 17.48 1.17 11.78
CA LEU A 197 17.68 2.13 10.70
C LEU A 197 16.74 1.84 9.52
N ALA A 198 16.55 0.57 9.16
CA ALA A 198 15.63 0.17 8.10
C ALA A 198 14.17 0.50 8.48
N ARG A 199 13.77 0.19 9.72
CA ARG A 199 12.44 0.53 10.27
C ARG A 199 12.20 2.05 10.25
N GLY A 200 13.18 2.82 10.70
CA GLY A 200 13.14 4.29 10.66
C GLY A 200 13.05 4.84 9.23
N GLY A 201 13.77 4.22 8.29
CA GLY A 201 13.73 4.54 6.87
C GLY A 201 12.34 4.36 6.26
N VAL A 202 11.71 3.20 6.45
CA VAL A 202 10.35 2.93 5.96
C VAL A 202 9.35 3.94 6.51
N ASN A 203 9.42 4.25 7.80
CA ASN A 203 8.56 5.25 8.44
C ASN A 203 8.78 6.68 7.89
N HIS A 204 10.04 7.06 7.66
CA HIS A 204 10.36 8.35 7.06
C HIS A 204 9.79 8.46 5.64
N ILE A 205 9.98 7.42 4.82
CA ILE A 205 9.46 7.35 3.46
C ILE A 205 7.94 7.40 3.45
N TRP A 206 7.25 6.65 4.32
CA TRP A 206 5.78 6.67 4.42
C TRP A 206 5.24 8.10 4.66
N ARG A 207 5.85 8.83 5.60
CA ARG A 207 5.44 10.21 5.94
C ARG A 207 5.76 11.19 4.81
N SER A 208 6.96 11.11 4.24
CA SER A 208 7.37 11.95 3.12
C SER A 208 6.51 11.72 1.89
N ALA A 209 6.25 10.46 1.53
CA ALA A 209 5.43 10.11 0.38
C ALA A 209 3.95 10.46 0.59
N SER A 210 3.45 10.39 1.83
CA SER A 210 2.11 10.88 2.16
C SER A 210 1.98 12.39 1.97
N ALA A 211 3.00 13.17 2.36
CA ALA A 211 3.02 14.60 2.08
C ALA A 211 3.04 14.89 0.57
N ALA A 212 3.77 14.09 -0.22
CA ALA A 212 3.79 14.18 -1.68
C ALA A 212 2.41 13.93 -2.30
N ALA A 213 1.72 12.87 -1.87
CA ALA A 213 0.42 12.46 -2.40
C ALA A 213 -0.68 13.50 -2.18
N HIS A 214 -0.61 14.26 -1.08
CA HIS A 214 -1.54 15.36 -0.80
C HIS A 214 -1.14 16.69 -1.44
N GLY A 215 -0.07 16.74 -2.25
CA GLY A 215 0.46 17.99 -2.81
C GLY A 215 0.92 18.98 -1.73
N SER A 216 1.27 18.49 -0.53
CA SER A 216 1.60 19.35 0.59
C SER A 216 2.90 20.11 0.33
N ARG A 217 2.89 21.43 0.54
CA ARG A 217 4.12 22.26 0.49
C ARG A 217 5.20 21.75 1.45
N GLY A 218 4.78 21.08 2.55
CA GLY A 218 5.67 20.42 3.49
C GLY A 218 6.70 19.50 2.81
N PHE A 219 6.26 18.75 1.81
CA PHE A 219 7.11 17.85 1.02
C PHE A 219 8.26 18.59 0.33
N ALA A 220 7.97 19.74 -0.27
CA ALA A 220 8.98 20.58 -0.93
C ALA A 220 9.92 21.25 0.09
N THR A 221 9.37 21.74 1.22
CA THR A 221 10.17 22.44 2.22
C THR A 221 11.21 21.55 2.91
N MET A 222 10.91 20.25 3.08
CA MET A 222 11.86 19.29 3.64
C MET A 222 13.11 19.08 2.76
N ARG A 223 13.03 19.43 1.46
CA ARG A 223 14.08 19.23 0.46
C ARG A 223 14.87 20.48 0.11
N LEU A 224 14.61 21.61 0.77
CA LEU A 224 15.26 22.89 0.43
C LEU A 224 16.79 22.85 0.50
N LYS A 225 17.37 22.07 1.43
CA LYS A 225 18.82 21.90 1.55
C LYS A 225 19.42 21.00 0.46
N GLN A 226 18.62 20.12 -0.13
CA GLN A 226 19.02 19.18 -1.18
C GLN A 226 18.87 19.79 -2.57
N ASN A 227 17.91 20.71 -2.72
CA ASN A 227 17.60 21.37 -3.98
C ASN A 227 18.53 22.57 -4.28
N ALA A 228 18.80 22.79 -5.56
CA ALA A 228 19.49 24.00 -6.01
C ALA A 228 18.58 25.23 -5.85
N ILE A 229 19.12 26.31 -5.29
CA ILE A 229 18.48 27.64 -5.34
C ILE A 229 18.97 28.32 -6.62
N VAL A 230 18.03 28.73 -7.46
CA VAL A 230 18.29 29.44 -8.71
C VAL A 230 17.72 30.84 -8.66
N GLU A 231 18.42 31.78 -9.29
CA GLU A 231 17.88 33.12 -9.56
C GLU A 231 17.04 33.07 -10.83
N GLY A 232 15.83 33.62 -10.73
CA GLY A 232 14.91 33.76 -11.84
C GLY A 232 15.25 35.00 -12.69
N PRO A 233 14.70 35.08 -13.92
CA PRO A 233 14.98 36.17 -14.86
C PRO A 233 14.65 37.58 -14.33
N THR A 234 13.78 37.67 -13.32
CA THR A 234 13.31 38.92 -12.70
C THR A 234 13.92 39.20 -11.32
N GLY A 235 14.97 38.48 -10.93
CA GLY A 235 15.68 38.66 -9.66
C GLY A 235 15.06 37.93 -8.45
N GLY A 236 13.98 37.17 -8.64
CA GLY A 236 13.43 36.28 -7.62
C GLY A 236 14.31 35.05 -7.39
N ARG A 237 14.31 34.44 -6.20
CA ARG A 237 15.02 33.18 -5.91
C ARG A 237 14.03 32.03 -5.75
N TYR A 238 14.28 30.91 -6.42
CA TYR A 238 13.43 29.73 -6.40
C TYR A 238 14.25 28.49 -6.08
N SER A 239 13.65 27.53 -5.37
CA SER A 239 14.25 26.21 -5.16
C SER A 239 13.75 25.26 -6.24
N LEU A 240 14.67 24.61 -6.96
CA LEU A 240 14.31 23.60 -7.96
C LEU A 240 14.00 22.28 -7.27
N LEU A 241 12.72 21.94 -7.16
CA LEU A 241 12.31 20.62 -6.67
C LEU A 241 12.60 19.56 -7.75
N ARG A 242 13.49 18.63 -7.43
CA ARG A 242 13.87 17.51 -8.30
C ARG A 242 13.74 16.20 -7.54
N GLY A 243 13.45 15.11 -8.23
CA GLY A 243 13.57 13.78 -7.64
C GLY A 243 15.03 13.39 -7.48
N ASP A 244 15.33 12.70 -6.39
CA ASP A 244 16.65 12.17 -6.09
C ASP A 244 16.56 10.64 -5.98
N LEU A 245 17.29 9.93 -6.85
CA LEU A 245 17.31 8.47 -6.82
C LEU A 245 17.92 7.92 -5.52
N VAL A 246 18.95 8.58 -4.98
CA VAL A 246 19.72 8.11 -3.83
C VAL A 246 18.99 8.37 -2.53
N ASN A 247 18.41 9.56 -2.39
CA ASN A 247 17.87 10.05 -1.12
C ASN A 247 16.34 9.97 -1.01
N ASP A 248 15.63 9.87 -2.14
CA ASP A 248 14.15 9.87 -2.15
C ASP A 248 13.59 8.61 -2.81
N ILE A 249 13.66 8.53 -4.14
CA ILE A 249 12.88 7.59 -4.94
C ILE A 249 13.41 6.16 -4.82
N GLY A 250 14.74 5.98 -4.80
CA GLY A 250 15.36 4.67 -4.60
C GLY A 250 15.00 4.06 -3.24
N PRO A 251 15.23 4.77 -2.11
CA PRO A 251 14.79 4.30 -0.80
C PRO A 251 13.28 4.03 -0.70
N ALA A 252 12.45 4.83 -1.39
CA ALA A 252 11.02 4.59 -1.46
C ALA A 252 10.67 3.30 -2.22
N ALA A 253 11.32 3.07 -3.36
CA ALA A 253 11.15 1.84 -4.14
C ALA A 253 11.64 0.62 -3.37
N ALA A 254 12.76 0.74 -2.65
CA ALA A 254 13.27 -0.32 -1.79
C ALA A 254 12.31 -0.64 -0.65
N SER A 255 11.76 0.39 0.01
CA SER A 255 10.78 0.20 1.10
C SER A 255 9.53 -0.52 0.62
N ALA A 256 8.97 -0.11 -0.53
CA ALA A 256 7.81 -0.77 -1.14
C ALA A 256 8.13 -2.22 -1.54
N THR A 257 9.28 -2.45 -2.19
CA THR A 257 9.71 -3.78 -2.63
C THR A 257 9.91 -4.73 -1.45
N LEU A 258 10.53 -4.27 -0.36
CA LEU A 258 10.80 -5.11 0.81
C LEU A 258 9.51 -5.46 1.57
N ALA A 259 8.60 -4.49 1.75
CA ALA A 259 7.30 -4.76 2.35
C ALA A 259 6.49 -5.75 1.51
N LEU A 260 6.51 -5.58 0.18
CA LEU A 260 5.82 -6.47 -0.74
C LEU A 260 6.45 -7.87 -0.80
N SER A 261 7.78 -7.96 -0.79
CA SER A 261 8.50 -9.24 -0.71
C SER A 261 8.17 -9.99 0.57
N TYR A 262 8.09 -9.29 1.70
CA TYR A 262 7.67 -9.89 2.96
C TYR A 262 6.20 -10.36 2.89
N ALA A 263 5.32 -9.54 2.31
CA ALA A 263 3.92 -9.91 2.11
C ALA A 263 3.75 -11.19 1.27
N PHE A 264 4.48 -11.31 0.15
CA PHE A 264 4.46 -12.52 -0.67
C PHE A 264 5.00 -13.74 0.05
N LYS A 265 6.13 -13.59 0.78
CA LYS A 265 6.68 -14.68 1.58
C LYS A 265 5.65 -15.24 2.56
N ILE A 266 4.97 -14.38 3.31
CA ILE A 266 3.97 -14.84 4.28
C ILE A 266 2.72 -15.35 3.54
N PHE A 267 2.31 -14.75 2.43
CA PHE A 267 1.18 -15.23 1.64
C PHE A 267 1.39 -16.67 1.17
N ASP A 268 2.57 -16.99 0.63
CA ASP A 268 2.93 -18.36 0.23
C ASP A 268 2.93 -19.31 1.44
N GLN A 269 3.47 -18.89 2.58
CA GLN A 269 3.45 -19.69 3.82
C GLN A 269 2.04 -19.98 4.34
N ARG A 270 1.05 -19.12 4.05
CA ARG A 270 -0.33 -19.30 4.52
C ARG A 270 -1.21 -20.04 3.53
N ARG A 271 -0.99 -19.87 2.22
CA ARG A 271 -1.84 -20.45 1.16
C ARG A 271 -1.45 -21.86 0.74
N LEU A 272 -0.25 -22.32 1.12
CA LEU A 272 0.26 -23.65 0.81
C LEU A 272 0.24 -24.52 2.08
N VAL A 273 0.02 -25.82 1.92
CA VAL A 273 0.15 -26.79 3.02
C VAL A 273 1.63 -26.93 3.36
N ALA A 274 1.97 -26.88 4.66
CA ALA A 274 3.34 -27.10 5.12
C ALA A 274 3.74 -28.55 4.80
N THR A 275 4.70 -28.72 3.88
CA THR A 275 5.34 -30.02 3.58
C THR A 275 6.35 -30.40 4.65
#